data_AF-A0A2S9XHH3-F1
#
_entry.id   AF-A0A2S9XHH3-F1
#
_cell.length_a   1.000
_cell.length_b   1.000
_cell.length_c   1.000
_cell.angle_alpha   90.00
_cell.angle_beta   90.00
_cell.angle_gamma   90.00
#
_symmetry.space_group_name_H-M   'P 1'
#
loop_
_entity.id
_entity.type
_entity.pdbx_description
1 polymer ?
#
loop_
_entity_poly.entity_id
_entity_poly.type
_entity_poly.pdbx_seq_one_letter_code
_entity_poly.pdbx_strand_id
1 'polypeptide(L)'
;MRFHDWTRAPLLALPLLVTGCPGGEAEDGSDGTETETSGDGDGDGDGDGDSGDGDGDGDGDGDGDGCTPKEIVCVDGTAQICDDTGSLSEEVCSDECVGGLGCVLCVPDTSMCEGDTIASVCNEDGTAWNESYCDPLQGLTCDAGACTGPCSEISGGFLGCDFYPTVTAGALLGQALDLGVVIANGNDQGTSVCVTQGGGDNCMQQSFVGPNTVQPLALADVPELSVVMPSGELEPSVLAEDAGYRIRTELPVSVYQFNPNEGANTGSGDASLLFPARSWGTEYIVVSRNHWVFGENFEFPGFYAVVGREQDTKVQLFPSNTGGVVGEGGGVSADGTGEVTLHRGDVLEVFSWRAPDPDPMLPIPSDLTGTRIVADKPIQVIGGSKCTNVPFDVSACDRLEDAIIPVELASDTYLVSAPIQPQTNGAELARRMVRIIATKDDTGLSYNPAVMGAPTSIQYAGDYVEFDATSSFTINASDKVLVAEYMTGAAFGGGGDPSMSLAIPTERYLSEYLIYAPTDYSENWVNVVFDQNTTIELDGDTIINAAGSEQVGVSSWRVRRVPLSNDGDGTHRLVVQEGGMPFGLSVYGYGTAVSYWYPGGIDLPTG
;
A
#
# COMPACT_ATOMS: atom_id res chain seq x y z
N MET A 1 30.89 7.88 26.68
CA MET A 1 31.81 6.76 27.03
C MET A 1 32.67 6.44 25.80
N ARG A 2 33.92 6.02 25.97
CA ARG A 2 34.92 5.88 24.87
C ARG A 2 34.67 4.60 24.04
N PHE A 3 34.47 4.74 22.74
CA PHE A 3 34.50 3.63 21.77
C PHE A 3 35.93 3.09 21.61
N HIS A 4 36.06 1.76 21.44
CA HIS A 4 37.32 1.08 21.12
C HIS A 4 37.22 0.41 19.75
N ASP A 5 38.15 0.79 18.87
CA ASP A 5 38.48 0.21 17.56
C ASP A 5 38.77 -1.30 17.62
N TRP A 6 38.27 -2.07 16.65
CA TRP A 6 38.82 -3.38 16.28
C TRP A 6 39.06 -3.48 14.76
N THR A 7 40.34 -3.51 14.40
CA THR A 7 40.86 -3.76 13.05
C THR A 7 41.18 -5.24 12.79
N ARG A 8 40.68 -5.74 11.66
CA ARG A 8 41.05 -6.89 10.79
C ARG A 8 42.30 -7.74 11.11
N ALA A 9 42.17 -9.07 10.85
CA ALA A 9 43.12 -9.85 10.03
C ALA A 9 42.54 -11.25 9.61
N PRO A 10 43.02 -11.86 8.49
CA PRO A 10 42.30 -12.87 7.69
C PRO A 10 42.91 -14.29 7.74
N LEU A 11 42.23 -15.29 7.13
CA LEU A 11 42.84 -16.58 6.79
C LEU A 11 42.34 -17.13 5.43
N LEU A 12 43.28 -17.71 4.71
CA LEU A 12 43.31 -18.05 3.28
C LEU A 12 43.32 -19.59 3.09
N ALA A 13 42.94 -20.03 1.87
CA ALA A 13 43.34 -21.25 1.13
C ALA A 13 42.61 -22.58 1.44
N LEU A 14 42.25 -23.48 0.50
CA LEU A 14 42.12 -23.65 -0.98
C LEU A 14 41.65 -25.15 -1.16
N PRO A 15 41.40 -25.74 -2.35
CA PRO A 15 40.23 -26.59 -2.64
C PRO A 15 40.57 -28.08 -2.92
N LEU A 16 39.56 -28.93 -3.15
CA LEU A 16 39.72 -30.21 -3.84
C LEU A 16 38.53 -30.50 -4.77
N LEU A 17 38.82 -30.61 -6.06
CA LEU A 17 38.01 -31.30 -7.08
C LEU A 17 38.27 -32.82 -7.00
N VAL A 18 37.33 -33.63 -7.51
CA VAL A 18 37.53 -34.63 -8.60
C VAL A 18 36.27 -35.50 -8.82
N THR A 19 35.65 -35.28 -9.99
CA THR A 19 35.04 -36.18 -11.00
C THR A 19 34.13 -37.38 -10.65
N GLY A 20 33.04 -37.50 -11.41
CA GLY A 20 32.39 -38.77 -11.76
C GLY A 20 31.14 -38.63 -12.66
N CYS A 21 31.33 -38.74 -13.99
CA CYS A 21 30.33 -39.16 -15.00
C CYS A 21 30.75 -40.59 -15.46
N PRO A 22 30.01 -41.43 -16.25
CA PRO A 22 28.96 -41.08 -17.23
C PRO A 22 27.82 -42.14 -17.45
N GLY A 23 26.94 -41.84 -18.43
CA GLY A 23 26.17 -42.82 -19.24
C GLY A 23 24.65 -42.56 -19.22
N GLY A 24 23.90 -42.53 -20.33
CA GLY A 24 24.17 -42.74 -21.75
C GLY A 24 22.82 -42.91 -22.49
N GLU A 25 22.79 -42.48 -23.77
CA GLU A 25 21.94 -42.94 -24.91
C GLU A 25 20.41 -42.74 -24.81
N ALA A 26 19.65 -42.08 -25.71
CA ALA A 26 19.56 -41.92 -27.18
C ALA A 26 18.27 -42.61 -27.73
N GLU A 27 17.80 -42.09 -28.88
CA GLU A 27 16.67 -42.51 -29.76
C GLU A 27 15.35 -41.77 -29.49
N ASP A 28 14.88 -40.83 -30.34
CA ASP A 28 14.55 -40.81 -31.79
C ASP A 28 13.15 -41.37 -32.12
N GLY A 29 12.41 -40.64 -32.97
CA GLY A 29 11.07 -41.03 -33.43
C GLY A 29 10.20 -39.87 -33.91
N SER A 30 10.33 -39.51 -35.19
CA SER A 30 9.36 -38.71 -35.96
C SER A 30 8.29 -39.61 -36.60
N ASP A 31 7.04 -39.11 -36.74
CA ASP A 31 6.22 -39.11 -37.98
C ASP A 31 4.91 -38.35 -37.67
N GLY A 32 4.43 -37.40 -38.50
CA GLY A 32 3.48 -37.65 -39.61
C GLY A 32 2.04 -37.81 -39.07
N THR A 33 0.97 -37.14 -39.49
CA THR A 33 0.57 -36.58 -40.79
C THR A 33 -0.76 -35.84 -40.63
N GLU A 34 -1.10 -35.03 -41.64
CA GLU A 34 -2.30 -34.22 -41.85
C GLU A 34 -3.66 -34.96 -41.77
N THR A 35 -4.74 -34.23 -41.49
CA THR A 35 -6.01 -34.38 -42.23
C THR A 35 -6.92 -33.15 -42.10
N GLU A 36 -7.29 -32.60 -43.25
CA GLU A 36 -8.41 -31.66 -43.44
C GLU A 36 -9.76 -32.34 -43.27
N THR A 37 -10.79 -31.59 -42.86
CA THR A 37 -12.16 -31.77 -43.37
C THR A 37 -12.93 -30.45 -43.40
N SER A 38 -13.42 -30.11 -44.58
CA SER A 38 -14.39 -29.07 -44.91
C SER A 38 -15.83 -29.51 -44.57
N GLY A 39 -16.72 -28.53 -44.37
CA GLY A 39 -18.15 -28.75 -44.21
C GLY A 39 -18.95 -27.56 -44.75
N ASP A 40 -19.43 -27.69 -45.99
CA ASP A 40 -20.38 -26.79 -46.64
C ASP A 40 -21.81 -27.02 -46.13
N GLY A 41 -22.61 -25.97 -46.09
CA GLY A 41 -24.04 -26.03 -45.76
C GLY A 41 -24.84 -24.98 -46.54
N ASP A 42 -25.33 -25.38 -47.71
CA ASP A 42 -26.30 -24.64 -48.52
C ASP A 42 -27.72 -24.72 -47.92
N GLY A 43 -28.47 -23.64 -48.01
CA GLY A 43 -29.88 -23.57 -47.62
C GLY A 43 -30.66 -22.62 -48.52
N ASP A 44 -31.25 -23.19 -49.57
CA ASP A 44 -32.22 -22.54 -50.47
C ASP A 44 -33.58 -22.31 -49.78
N GLY A 45 -34.22 -21.18 -50.09
CA GLY A 45 -35.58 -20.86 -49.65
C GLY A 45 -36.28 -19.93 -50.63
N ASP A 46 -36.90 -20.52 -51.66
CA ASP A 46 -37.81 -19.86 -52.59
C ASP A 46 -39.15 -19.50 -51.91
N GLY A 47 -39.69 -18.32 -52.26
CA GLY A 47 -41.02 -17.88 -51.85
C GLY A 47 -41.60 -16.82 -52.78
N ASP A 48 -42.23 -17.27 -53.87
CA ASP A 48 -43.10 -16.48 -54.74
C ASP A 48 -44.39 -16.07 -54.02
N GLY A 49 -44.90 -14.85 -54.25
CA GLY A 49 -46.13 -14.38 -53.60
C GLY A 49 -46.69 -13.03 -54.05
N ASP A 50 -47.06 -12.94 -55.32
CA ASP A 50 -48.22 -12.23 -55.90
C ASP A 50 -48.42 -10.69 -55.76
N SER A 51 -48.83 -10.17 -56.90
CA SER A 51 -49.26 -8.81 -57.26
C SER A 51 -50.54 -8.35 -56.56
N GLY A 52 -50.54 -7.09 -56.11
CA GLY A 52 -51.73 -6.37 -55.64
C GLY A 52 -51.64 -4.89 -55.96
N ASP A 53 -52.23 -4.50 -57.10
CA ASP A 53 -52.49 -3.11 -57.48
C ASP A 53 -53.46 -2.45 -56.47
N GLY A 54 -53.11 -1.26 -56.03
CA GLY A 54 -53.94 -0.43 -55.15
C GLY A 54 -53.67 1.05 -55.40
N ASP A 55 -54.29 1.58 -56.45
CA ASP A 55 -54.42 3.02 -56.69
C ASP A 55 -55.17 3.68 -55.52
N GLY A 56 -54.51 4.66 -54.90
CA GLY A 56 -55.06 5.45 -53.80
C GLY A 56 -54.54 6.87 -53.88
N ASP A 57 -55.08 7.63 -54.83
CA ASP A 57 -54.93 9.09 -54.90
C ASP A 57 -55.50 9.72 -53.62
N GLY A 58 -54.62 10.33 -52.83
CA GLY A 58 -54.95 11.06 -51.62
C GLY A 58 -54.12 12.33 -51.53
N ASP A 59 -54.45 13.30 -52.39
CA ASP A 59 -53.99 14.68 -52.27
C ASP A 59 -54.48 15.27 -50.94
N GLY A 60 -53.55 15.48 -50.02
CA GLY A 60 -53.75 16.12 -48.73
C GLY A 60 -52.63 17.11 -48.47
N ASP A 61 -52.52 18.16 -49.29
CA ASP A 61 -51.71 19.33 -49.02
C ASP A 61 -52.25 20.02 -47.75
N GLY A 62 -51.45 19.98 -46.69
CA GLY A 62 -51.79 20.49 -45.37
C GLY A 62 -50.56 20.60 -44.47
N ASP A 63 -49.56 21.36 -44.95
CA ASP A 63 -48.50 22.06 -44.22
C ASP A 63 -48.34 21.70 -42.73
N GLY A 64 -47.38 20.81 -42.54
CA GLY A 64 -46.67 20.60 -41.29
C GLY A 64 -45.45 19.75 -41.61
N ASP A 65 -44.48 20.32 -42.33
CA ASP A 65 -43.08 19.85 -42.40
C ASP A 65 -42.43 19.99 -41.00
N GLY A 66 -43.15 19.51 -40.00
CA GLY A 66 -42.85 19.56 -38.60
C GLY A 66 -42.29 18.21 -38.21
N CYS A 67 -40.99 18.13 -38.04
CA CYS A 67 -40.38 17.04 -37.28
C CYS A 67 -40.88 17.09 -35.83
N THR A 68 -40.73 16.00 -35.06
CA THR A 68 -41.14 16.02 -33.66
C THR A 68 -40.23 17.01 -32.91
N PRO A 69 -40.76 18.02 -32.20
CA PRO A 69 -39.92 19.02 -31.53
C PRO A 69 -38.87 18.37 -30.61
N LYS A 70 -37.61 18.80 -30.74
CA LYS A 70 -36.42 18.26 -30.04
C LYS A 70 -35.97 16.86 -30.47
N GLU A 71 -36.55 16.30 -31.52
CA GLU A 71 -36.08 15.03 -32.06
C GLU A 71 -34.80 15.24 -32.87
N ILE A 72 -33.87 14.30 -32.71
CA ILE A 72 -32.64 14.24 -33.49
C ILE A 72 -32.57 12.85 -34.11
N VAL A 73 -32.60 12.78 -35.44
CA VAL A 73 -32.55 11.53 -36.21
C VAL A 73 -31.32 11.54 -37.10
N CYS A 74 -30.69 10.38 -37.27
CA CYS A 74 -29.54 10.22 -38.14
C CYS A 74 -29.93 9.46 -39.40
N VAL A 75 -29.69 10.06 -40.56
CA VAL A 75 -29.94 9.46 -41.87
C VAL A 75 -28.68 9.60 -42.71
N ASP A 76 -28.10 8.47 -43.13
CA ASP A 76 -26.90 8.42 -43.99
C ASP A 76 -25.74 9.33 -43.52
N GLY A 77 -25.47 9.38 -42.21
CA GLY A 77 -24.40 10.20 -41.61
C GLY A 77 -24.74 11.70 -41.46
N THR A 78 -26.00 12.08 -41.67
CA THR A 78 -26.49 13.45 -41.48
C THR A 78 -27.44 13.50 -40.29
N ALA A 79 -27.17 14.38 -39.34
CA ALA A 79 -28.04 14.67 -38.21
C ALA A 79 -29.16 15.61 -38.66
N GLN A 80 -30.40 15.14 -38.53
CA GLN A 80 -31.61 15.91 -38.74
C GLN A 80 -32.13 16.37 -37.37
N ILE A 81 -31.99 17.67 -37.09
CA ILE A 81 -32.27 18.28 -35.78
C ILE A 81 -33.55 19.10 -35.87
N CYS A 82 -34.53 18.75 -35.04
CA CYS A 82 -35.80 19.46 -34.96
C CYS A 82 -35.84 20.48 -33.83
N ASP A 83 -36.09 21.75 -34.16
CA ASP A 83 -36.24 22.79 -33.14
C ASP A 83 -37.60 22.74 -32.39
N ASP A 84 -37.75 23.58 -31.36
CA ASP A 84 -38.97 23.66 -30.55
C ASP A 84 -40.23 24.07 -31.35
N THR A 85 -40.05 24.61 -32.55
CA THR A 85 -41.13 25.08 -33.43
C THR A 85 -41.48 24.05 -34.52
N GLY A 86 -40.79 22.91 -34.53
CA GLY A 86 -40.94 21.86 -35.55
C GLY A 86 -40.11 22.12 -36.81
N SER A 87 -39.21 23.10 -36.81
CA SER A 87 -38.39 23.42 -37.98
C SER A 87 -37.19 22.47 -38.06
N LEU A 88 -37.02 21.81 -39.21
CA LEU A 88 -35.92 20.90 -39.47
C LEU A 88 -34.65 21.65 -39.86
N SER A 89 -33.52 21.26 -39.27
CA SER A 89 -32.17 21.62 -39.71
C SER A 89 -31.34 20.37 -39.93
N GLU A 90 -30.40 20.41 -40.86
CA GLU A 90 -29.54 19.28 -41.21
C GLU A 90 -28.08 19.64 -41.02
N GLU A 91 -27.32 18.74 -40.41
CA GLU A 91 -25.89 18.84 -40.20
C GLU A 91 -25.22 17.54 -40.66
N VAL A 92 -24.27 17.63 -41.60
CA VAL A 92 -23.51 16.47 -42.05
C VAL A 92 -22.39 16.21 -41.04
N CYS A 93 -22.38 15.03 -40.44
CA CYS A 93 -21.43 14.69 -39.39
C CYS A 93 -20.06 14.35 -39.98
N SER A 94 -18.99 14.83 -39.35
CA SER A 94 -17.61 14.53 -39.76
C SER A 94 -17.20 13.10 -39.44
N ASP A 95 -17.69 12.58 -38.31
CA ASP A 95 -17.32 11.29 -37.76
C ASP A 95 -18.56 10.40 -37.68
N GLU A 96 -19.26 10.40 -36.53
CA GLU A 96 -20.42 9.53 -36.30
C GLU A 96 -21.71 10.35 -36.14
N CYS A 97 -22.83 9.76 -36.54
CA CYS A 97 -24.17 10.32 -36.31
C CYS A 97 -24.97 9.36 -35.42
N VAL A 98 -25.33 9.80 -34.22
CA VAL A 98 -26.10 9.00 -33.26
C VAL A 98 -27.47 9.65 -33.01
N GLY A 99 -28.55 8.88 -33.21
CA GLY A 99 -29.90 9.33 -32.95
C GLY A 99 -30.07 9.82 -31.50
N GLY A 100 -30.69 10.97 -31.31
CA GLY A 100 -30.84 11.63 -30.00
C GLY A 100 -29.66 12.51 -29.57
N LEU A 101 -28.48 12.36 -30.16
CA LEU A 101 -27.28 13.17 -29.86
C LEU A 101 -26.84 14.04 -31.06
N GLY A 102 -27.07 13.57 -32.28
CA GLY A 102 -26.66 14.25 -33.51
C GLY A 102 -25.24 13.87 -33.90
N CYS A 103 -24.46 14.84 -34.36
CA CYS A 103 -23.08 14.62 -34.74
C CYS A 103 -22.18 14.50 -33.52
N VAL A 104 -21.52 13.35 -33.40
CA VAL A 104 -20.66 12.99 -32.27
C VAL A 104 -19.31 12.52 -32.78
N LEU A 105 -18.27 12.64 -31.95
CA LEU A 105 -16.93 12.16 -32.25
C LEU A 105 -16.89 10.63 -32.31
N CYS A 106 -17.66 9.98 -31.44
CA CYS A 106 -17.73 8.54 -31.32
C CYS A 106 -19.12 8.10 -30.85
N VAL A 107 -19.47 6.83 -31.10
CA VAL A 107 -20.72 6.26 -30.58
C VAL A 107 -20.57 6.02 -29.07
N PRO A 108 -21.46 6.58 -28.23
CA PRO A 108 -21.39 6.41 -26.78
C PRO A 108 -21.24 4.95 -26.34
N ASP A 109 -20.47 4.73 -25.28
CA ASP A 109 -20.20 3.41 -24.69
C ASP A 109 -19.48 2.40 -25.59
N THR A 110 -19.04 2.81 -26.79
CA THR A 110 -18.14 1.99 -27.62
C THR A 110 -16.71 2.06 -27.10
N SER A 111 -15.97 0.96 -27.26
CA SER A 111 -14.58 0.84 -26.84
C SER A 111 -13.68 0.38 -27.99
N MET A 112 -12.43 0.82 -27.97
CA MET A 112 -11.43 0.41 -28.97
C MET A 112 -10.02 0.40 -28.38
N CYS A 113 -9.13 -0.33 -29.06
CA CYS A 113 -7.70 -0.35 -28.75
C CYS A 113 -6.90 0.40 -29.82
N GLU A 114 -6.06 1.33 -29.39
CA GLU A 114 -5.00 1.88 -30.24
C GLU A 114 -3.68 1.14 -29.98
N GLY A 115 -3.42 0.13 -30.80
CA GLY A 115 -2.34 -0.83 -30.54
C GLY A 115 -2.59 -1.60 -29.24
N ASP A 116 -1.51 -2.04 -28.60
CA ASP A 116 -1.58 -2.88 -27.40
C ASP A 116 -1.56 -2.06 -26.09
N THR A 117 -1.43 -0.74 -26.15
CA THR A 117 -1.10 0.09 -24.97
C THR A 117 -2.14 1.15 -24.62
N ILE A 118 -3.12 1.41 -25.48
CA ILE A 118 -4.14 2.45 -25.24
C ILE A 118 -5.52 1.84 -25.42
N ALA A 119 -6.29 1.84 -24.34
CA ALA A 119 -7.71 1.51 -24.31
C ALA A 119 -8.52 2.80 -24.32
N SER A 120 -9.50 2.92 -25.23
CA SER A 120 -10.32 4.12 -25.37
C SER A 120 -11.79 3.75 -25.23
N VAL A 121 -12.54 4.47 -24.38
CA VAL A 121 -13.99 4.32 -24.22
C VAL A 121 -14.68 5.65 -24.53
N CYS A 122 -15.64 5.62 -25.44
CA CYS A 122 -16.41 6.81 -25.80
C CYS A 122 -17.33 7.22 -24.64
N ASN A 123 -17.33 8.51 -24.29
CA ASN A 123 -18.18 9.03 -23.23
C ASN A 123 -19.68 9.05 -23.60
N GLU A 124 -20.55 9.17 -22.59
CA GLU A 124 -22.01 9.05 -22.75
C GLU A 124 -22.63 10.05 -23.76
N ASP A 125 -22.01 11.21 -23.95
CA ASP A 125 -22.47 12.23 -24.90
C ASP A 125 -21.80 12.14 -26.29
N GLY A 126 -20.88 11.19 -26.47
CA GLY A 126 -20.18 10.95 -27.73
C GLY A 126 -19.15 12.03 -28.11
N THR A 127 -18.84 12.96 -27.20
CA THR A 127 -17.98 14.11 -27.51
C THR A 127 -16.48 13.85 -27.34
N ALA A 128 -16.09 12.79 -26.63
CA ALA A 128 -14.69 12.50 -26.33
C ALA A 128 -14.42 11.00 -26.10
N TRP A 129 -13.19 10.59 -26.41
CA TRP A 129 -12.63 9.31 -25.97
C TRP A 129 -11.96 9.47 -24.60
N ASN A 130 -12.35 8.63 -23.65
CA ASN A 130 -11.65 8.47 -22.37
C ASN A 130 -10.58 7.40 -22.53
N GLU A 131 -9.32 7.83 -22.60
CA GLU A 131 -8.17 6.94 -22.81
C GLU A 131 -7.59 6.44 -21.49
N SER A 132 -7.15 5.18 -21.51
CA SER A 132 -6.44 4.51 -20.43
C SER A 132 -5.18 3.86 -20.98
N TYR A 133 -4.03 4.14 -20.36
CA TYR A 133 -2.76 3.53 -20.74
C TYR A 133 -2.62 2.15 -20.08
N CYS A 134 -2.55 1.11 -20.90
CA CYS A 134 -2.29 -0.26 -20.48
C CYS A 134 -0.78 -0.44 -20.36
N ASP A 135 -0.24 -0.25 -19.14
CA ASP A 135 1.20 -0.29 -18.88
C ASP A 135 1.76 -1.72 -19.05
N PRO A 136 2.60 -1.99 -20.06
CA PRO A 136 3.16 -3.33 -20.26
C PRO A 136 4.08 -3.78 -19.14
N LEU A 137 4.66 -2.84 -18.37
CA LEU A 137 5.45 -3.15 -17.18
C LEU A 137 4.60 -3.67 -16.02
N GLN A 138 3.27 -3.50 -16.11
CA GLN A 138 2.28 -4.11 -15.25
C GLN A 138 1.64 -5.34 -15.90
N GLY A 139 2.24 -5.91 -16.95
CA GLY A 139 1.67 -7.05 -17.67
C GLY A 139 0.30 -6.74 -18.30
N LEU A 140 -0.01 -5.47 -18.55
CA LEU A 140 -1.26 -5.05 -19.15
C LEU A 140 -1.13 -4.92 -20.67
N THR A 141 -2.18 -5.30 -21.37
CA THR A 141 -2.37 -5.09 -22.80
C THR A 141 -3.79 -4.60 -23.06
N CYS A 142 -3.99 -3.81 -24.10
CA CYS A 142 -5.33 -3.48 -24.54
C CYS A 142 -5.97 -4.68 -25.24
N ASP A 143 -7.14 -5.10 -24.78
CA ASP A 143 -8.01 -6.08 -25.45
C ASP A 143 -9.46 -5.57 -25.44
N ALA A 144 -10.12 -5.57 -26.59
CA ALA A 144 -11.49 -5.07 -26.79
C ALA A 144 -11.78 -3.68 -26.16
N GLY A 145 -10.78 -2.80 -26.14
CA GLY A 145 -10.88 -1.44 -25.58
C GLY A 145 -10.86 -1.37 -24.05
N ALA A 146 -10.32 -2.40 -23.39
CA ALA A 146 -10.03 -2.40 -21.96
C ALA A 146 -8.59 -2.89 -21.71
N CYS A 147 -7.97 -2.39 -20.64
CA CYS A 147 -6.68 -2.93 -20.20
C CYS A 147 -6.89 -4.26 -19.48
N THR A 148 -6.39 -5.34 -20.08
CA THR A 148 -6.48 -6.71 -19.56
C THR A 148 -5.08 -7.23 -19.22
N GLY A 149 -5.02 -8.26 -18.38
CA GLY A 149 -3.76 -8.89 -17.95
C GLY A 149 -3.73 -9.18 -16.45
N PRO A 150 -2.68 -9.82 -15.93
CA PRO A 150 -2.62 -10.30 -14.55
C PRO A 150 -2.86 -9.20 -13.50
N CYS A 151 -2.41 -7.98 -13.79
CA CYS A 151 -2.57 -6.84 -12.87
C CYS A 151 -3.93 -6.14 -12.95
N SER A 152 -4.76 -6.48 -13.95
CA SER A 152 -6.15 -6.00 -14.05
C SER A 152 -7.14 -6.88 -13.27
N GLU A 153 -6.81 -8.15 -13.01
CA GLU A 153 -7.72 -9.16 -12.44
C GLU A 153 -7.60 -9.34 -10.92
N ILE A 154 -6.96 -8.40 -10.22
CA ILE A 154 -6.66 -8.55 -8.80
C ILE A 154 -7.94 -8.34 -7.97
N SER A 155 -8.50 -9.43 -7.44
CA SER A 155 -9.81 -9.49 -6.78
C SER A 155 -9.86 -9.02 -5.31
N GLY A 156 -8.74 -8.54 -4.76
CA GLY A 156 -8.63 -8.02 -3.39
C GLY A 156 -7.22 -8.19 -2.83
N GLY A 157 -7.04 -7.94 -1.54
CA GLY A 157 -5.74 -8.13 -0.88
C GLY A 157 -4.72 -7.01 -1.06
N PHE A 158 -3.59 -7.18 -0.40
CA PHE A 158 -2.41 -6.32 -0.44
C PHE A 158 -1.52 -6.54 -1.66
N LEU A 159 -1.95 -7.37 -2.61
CA LEU A 159 -1.24 -7.63 -3.86
C LEU A 159 -1.50 -6.53 -4.87
N GLY A 160 -0.46 -6.16 -5.60
CA GLY A 160 -0.55 -5.17 -6.67
C GLY A 160 0.67 -5.22 -7.58
N CYS A 161 0.69 -4.30 -8.54
CA CYS A 161 1.72 -4.22 -9.56
C CYS A 161 2.33 -2.82 -9.70
N ASP A 162 1.94 -1.91 -8.82
CA ASP A 162 2.38 -0.51 -8.82
C ASP A 162 2.50 -0.06 -7.37
N PHE A 163 3.71 0.29 -6.93
CA PHE A 163 4.03 0.66 -5.56
C PHE A 163 4.96 1.87 -5.54
N TYR A 164 4.90 2.68 -4.49
CA TYR A 164 5.75 3.85 -4.34
C TYR A 164 6.59 3.79 -3.05
N PRO A 165 7.67 3.01 -3.03
CA PRO A 165 8.63 3.08 -1.92
C PRO A 165 9.14 4.52 -1.79
N THR A 166 9.22 5.00 -0.56
CA THR A 166 9.52 6.40 -0.31
C THR A 166 10.55 6.49 0.80
N VAL A 167 11.67 7.13 0.47
CA VAL A 167 12.65 7.54 1.46
C VAL A 167 12.00 8.56 2.39
N THR A 168 12.16 8.42 3.69
CA THR A 168 11.69 9.39 4.68
C THR A 168 12.79 9.65 5.70
N ALA A 169 12.63 10.67 6.54
CA ALA A 169 13.67 11.20 7.42
C ALA A 169 14.42 10.14 8.26
N GLY A 170 15.68 9.91 7.89
CA GLY A 170 16.56 8.87 8.44
C GLY A 170 17.27 9.26 9.74
N ALA A 171 17.72 8.26 10.49
CA ALA A 171 18.35 8.45 11.80
C ALA A 171 19.90 8.39 11.80
N LEU A 172 20.46 9.12 12.77
CA LEU A 172 21.67 8.88 13.59
C LEU A 172 23.07 8.62 12.99
N LEU A 173 23.26 8.20 11.74
CA LEU A 173 24.62 7.80 11.30
C LEU A 173 25.42 8.87 10.54
N GLY A 174 24.84 10.02 10.21
CA GLY A 174 25.54 11.05 9.41
C GLY A 174 26.01 10.52 8.05
N GLN A 175 25.36 9.45 7.57
CA GLN A 175 25.61 8.76 6.31
C GLN A 175 24.26 8.64 5.59
N ALA A 176 24.28 8.83 4.28
CA ALA A 176 23.19 8.41 3.41
C ALA A 176 23.10 6.88 3.47
N LEU A 177 21.93 6.35 3.79
CA LEU A 177 21.66 4.92 3.87
C LEU A 177 20.63 4.57 2.81
N ASP A 178 20.81 3.42 2.15
CA ASP A 178 19.92 3.03 1.08
C ASP A 178 18.54 2.64 1.65
N LEU A 179 17.47 2.94 0.92
CA LEU A 179 16.14 2.41 1.23
C LEU A 179 16.09 0.94 0.81
N GLY A 180 15.71 0.07 1.75
CA GLY A 180 15.48 -1.34 1.48
C GLY A 180 14.06 -1.55 1.00
N VAL A 181 13.89 -2.29 -0.08
CA VAL A 181 12.57 -2.72 -0.56
C VAL A 181 12.61 -4.21 -0.81
N VAL A 182 11.60 -4.92 -0.30
CA VAL A 182 11.50 -6.37 -0.46
C VAL A 182 10.24 -6.67 -1.23
N ILE A 183 10.42 -7.33 -2.37
CA ILE A 183 9.33 -7.75 -3.25
C ILE A 183 9.08 -9.24 -3.02
N ALA A 184 7.89 -9.59 -2.56
CA ALA A 184 7.46 -10.96 -2.34
C ALA A 184 6.51 -11.40 -3.46
N ASN A 185 6.96 -12.38 -4.25
CA ASN A 185 6.21 -12.94 -5.36
C ASN A 185 5.56 -14.27 -4.94
N GLY A 186 4.28 -14.23 -4.59
CA GLY A 186 3.46 -15.40 -4.27
C GLY A 186 2.93 -16.16 -5.48
N ASN A 187 3.28 -15.77 -6.71
CA ASN A 187 2.82 -16.45 -7.91
C ASN A 187 3.64 -17.70 -8.21
N ASP A 188 3.04 -18.62 -8.98
CA ASP A 188 3.73 -19.82 -9.51
C ASP A 188 4.67 -19.52 -10.69
N GLN A 189 4.69 -18.27 -11.15
CA GLN A 189 5.61 -17.77 -12.18
C GLN A 189 6.48 -16.65 -11.61
N GLY A 190 7.69 -16.50 -12.15
CA GLY A 190 8.52 -15.33 -11.82
C GLY A 190 8.00 -14.06 -12.51
N THR A 191 8.31 -12.90 -11.95
CA THR A 191 7.90 -11.60 -12.48
C THR A 191 9.09 -10.68 -12.70
N SER A 192 9.05 -9.92 -13.79
CA SER A 192 9.98 -8.81 -14.01
C SER A 192 9.62 -7.64 -13.08
N VAL A 193 10.63 -6.87 -12.70
CA VAL A 193 10.50 -5.67 -11.88
C VAL A 193 11.19 -4.51 -12.60
N CYS A 194 10.50 -3.38 -12.70
CA CYS A 194 11.05 -2.11 -13.15
C CYS A 194 10.92 -1.08 -12.04
N VAL A 195 12.04 -0.50 -11.62
CA VAL A 195 12.08 0.62 -10.68
C VAL A 195 12.35 1.91 -11.46
N THR A 196 11.51 2.91 -11.24
CA THR A 196 11.72 4.30 -11.69
C THR A 196 11.69 5.24 -10.49
N GLN A 197 12.03 6.51 -10.71
CA GLN A 197 11.96 7.56 -9.70
C GLN A 197 11.30 8.81 -10.30
N GLY A 198 10.50 9.50 -9.50
CA GLY A 198 9.76 10.69 -9.87
C GLY A 198 8.74 10.44 -10.98
N GLY A 199 8.55 11.44 -11.84
CA GLY A 199 7.70 11.36 -13.02
C GLY A 199 8.29 10.55 -14.17
N GLY A 200 9.50 9.99 -14.04
CA GLY A 200 10.18 9.26 -15.11
C GLY A 200 9.62 7.85 -15.35
N ASP A 201 9.55 7.45 -16.63
CA ASP A 201 9.09 6.11 -17.03
C ASP A 201 10.23 5.15 -17.42
N ASN A 202 11.47 5.63 -17.49
CA ASN A 202 12.64 4.80 -17.81
C ASN A 202 13.09 3.99 -16.60
N CYS A 203 13.13 2.65 -16.73
CA CYS A 203 13.64 1.77 -15.68
C CYS A 203 15.09 2.13 -15.32
N MET A 204 15.29 2.64 -14.10
CA MET A 204 16.61 2.91 -13.53
C MET A 204 17.26 1.64 -13.00
N GLN A 205 16.44 0.72 -12.52
CA GLN A 205 16.86 -0.60 -12.06
C GLN A 205 15.83 -1.63 -12.53
N GLN A 206 16.34 -2.76 -13.02
CA GLN A 206 15.52 -3.90 -13.39
C GLN A 206 15.94 -5.10 -12.55
N SER A 207 14.96 -5.91 -12.17
CA SER A 207 15.18 -7.16 -11.43
C SER A 207 14.20 -8.23 -11.90
N PHE A 208 14.39 -9.45 -11.39
CA PHE A 208 13.49 -10.57 -11.60
C PHE A 208 13.28 -11.29 -10.27
N VAL A 209 12.03 -11.52 -9.90
CA VAL A 209 11.67 -12.24 -8.68
C VAL A 209 11.11 -13.59 -9.07
N GLY A 210 11.72 -14.68 -8.58
CA GLY A 210 11.29 -16.04 -8.87
C GLY A 210 9.89 -16.35 -8.30
N PRO A 211 9.27 -17.46 -8.73
CA PRO A 211 7.98 -17.90 -8.19
C PRO A 211 8.10 -18.29 -6.72
N ASN A 212 7.12 -17.93 -5.90
CA ASN A 212 7.08 -18.23 -4.46
C ASN A 212 8.36 -17.84 -3.70
N THR A 213 8.97 -16.70 -4.07
CA THR A 213 10.21 -16.20 -3.45
C THR A 213 10.12 -14.72 -3.13
N VAL A 214 11.03 -14.25 -2.28
CA VAL A 214 11.23 -12.82 -1.98
C VAL A 214 12.56 -12.32 -2.53
N GLN A 215 12.61 -11.06 -2.93
CA GLN A 215 13.83 -10.42 -3.42
C GLN A 215 14.00 -9.03 -2.76
N PRO A 216 14.99 -8.86 -1.87
CA PRO A 216 15.42 -7.55 -1.40
C PRO A 216 16.11 -6.77 -2.53
N LEU A 217 15.88 -5.46 -2.55
CA LEU A 217 16.46 -4.47 -3.46
C LEU A 217 16.86 -3.24 -2.63
N ALA A 218 18.07 -2.76 -2.84
CA ALA A 218 18.52 -1.48 -2.29
C ALA A 218 18.24 -0.38 -3.31
N LEU A 219 17.56 0.68 -2.87
CA LEU A 219 17.31 1.91 -3.62
C LEU A 219 18.13 3.03 -2.99
N ALA A 220 18.70 3.90 -3.81
CA ALA A 220 19.58 4.96 -3.32
C ALA A 220 18.84 5.90 -2.36
N ASP A 221 19.59 6.48 -1.43
CA ASP A 221 19.10 7.56 -0.58
C ASP A 221 18.61 8.77 -1.41
N VAL A 222 17.62 9.52 -0.88
CA VAL A 222 17.11 10.77 -1.45
C VAL A 222 17.40 11.91 -0.46
N PRO A 223 18.51 12.66 -0.64
CA PRO A 223 19.01 13.60 0.37
C PRO A 223 18.01 14.68 0.79
N GLU A 224 17.12 15.07 -0.11
CA GLU A 224 16.05 16.04 0.13
C GLU A 224 15.04 15.57 1.18
N LEU A 225 14.85 14.26 1.34
CA LEU A 225 13.90 13.64 2.27
C LEU A 225 14.59 13.07 3.52
N SER A 226 15.80 12.53 3.37
CA SER A 226 16.45 11.79 4.46
C SER A 226 16.93 12.67 5.61
N VAL A 227 17.08 13.98 5.37
CA VAL A 227 17.50 15.00 6.36
C VAL A 227 18.68 14.48 7.20
N VAL A 228 19.82 14.24 6.53
CA VAL A 228 21.04 13.75 7.17
C VAL A 228 21.54 14.79 8.17
N MET A 229 21.82 14.40 9.41
CA MET A 229 22.32 15.31 10.45
C MET A 229 23.72 15.84 10.13
N PRO A 230 23.90 17.17 10.03
CA PRO A 230 25.01 17.83 10.71
C PRO A 230 24.47 18.73 11.82
N SER A 231 24.57 18.27 13.07
CA SER A 231 24.45 19.09 14.29
C SER A 231 23.34 20.16 14.36
N GLY A 232 22.18 19.82 14.93
CA GLY A 232 21.32 20.78 15.64
C GLY A 232 20.51 21.77 14.80
N GLU A 233 20.54 21.67 13.46
CA GLU A 233 19.62 22.41 12.60
C GLU A 233 18.44 21.50 12.25
N LEU A 234 17.24 21.90 12.69
CA LEU A 234 16.00 21.32 12.21
C LEU A 234 15.77 21.80 10.77
N GLU A 235 15.59 20.86 9.85
CA GLU A 235 15.16 21.21 8.50
C GLU A 235 13.65 21.45 8.48
N PRO A 236 13.18 22.46 7.72
CA PRO A 236 11.76 22.71 7.55
C PRO A 236 11.08 21.56 6.80
N SER A 237 9.74 21.54 6.84
CA SER A 237 8.96 20.69 5.95
C SER A 237 9.33 20.96 4.49
N VAL A 238 9.30 19.94 3.64
CA VAL A 238 9.83 20.00 2.28
C VAL A 238 8.86 19.37 1.30
N LEU A 239 8.71 20.01 0.14
CA LEU A 239 8.13 19.39 -1.04
C LEU A 239 9.30 19.04 -1.96
N ALA A 240 9.61 17.75 -2.06
CA ALA A 240 10.67 17.23 -2.92
C ALA A 240 10.04 16.74 -4.23
N GLU A 241 10.34 17.44 -5.32
CA GLU A 241 9.90 17.07 -6.66
C GLU A 241 10.64 15.82 -7.14
N ASP A 242 9.93 14.94 -7.86
CA ASP A 242 10.51 13.72 -8.45
C ASP A 242 11.25 12.78 -7.46
N ALA A 243 10.93 12.86 -6.16
CA ALA A 243 11.68 12.20 -5.11
C ALA A 243 11.26 10.74 -4.83
N GLY A 244 9.98 10.42 -5.03
CA GLY A 244 9.43 9.10 -4.75
C GLY A 244 9.88 8.04 -5.77
N TYR A 245 10.18 6.83 -5.31
CA TYR A 245 10.38 5.70 -6.21
C TYR A 245 9.03 5.14 -6.68
N ARG A 246 9.05 4.44 -7.81
CA ARG A 246 7.92 3.67 -8.31
C ARG A 246 8.39 2.29 -8.76
N ILE A 247 7.74 1.25 -8.27
CA ILE A 247 8.00 -0.15 -8.64
C ILE A 247 6.82 -0.67 -9.43
N ARG A 248 7.10 -1.17 -10.64
CA ARG A 248 6.13 -1.87 -11.50
C ARG A 248 6.52 -3.31 -11.72
N THR A 249 5.55 -4.22 -11.66
CA THR A 249 5.75 -5.67 -11.85
C THR A 249 4.71 -6.26 -12.79
N GLU A 250 5.10 -7.26 -13.58
CA GLU A 250 4.19 -7.91 -14.55
C GLU A 250 3.12 -8.80 -13.90
N LEU A 251 3.38 -9.30 -12.69
CA LEU A 251 2.43 -10.06 -11.88
C LEU A 251 2.19 -9.38 -10.53
N PRO A 252 1.02 -9.62 -9.89
CA PRO A 252 0.72 -9.09 -8.57
C PRO A 252 1.68 -9.62 -7.49
N VAL A 253 2.33 -8.72 -6.78
CA VAL A 253 3.27 -9.00 -5.67
C VAL A 253 2.85 -8.23 -4.42
N SER A 254 3.47 -8.52 -3.29
CA SER A 254 3.45 -7.64 -2.13
C SER A 254 4.82 -7.01 -1.92
N VAL A 255 4.84 -5.79 -1.39
CA VAL A 255 6.08 -5.02 -1.20
C VAL A 255 6.18 -4.52 0.25
N TYR A 256 7.35 -4.71 0.85
CA TYR A 256 7.69 -4.18 2.17
C TYR A 256 8.86 -3.21 2.01
N GLN A 257 8.87 -2.12 2.75
CA GLN A 257 10.03 -1.23 2.80
C GLN A 257 10.71 -1.31 4.16
N PHE A 258 12.04 -1.30 4.15
CA PHE A 258 12.92 -1.31 5.32
C PHE A 258 13.77 -0.07 5.25
N ASN A 259 13.62 0.81 6.23
CA ASN A 259 14.36 2.05 6.23
C ASN A 259 15.23 2.12 7.50
N PRO A 260 16.54 1.87 7.39
CA PRO A 260 17.32 1.69 6.15
C PRO A 260 17.57 0.20 5.77
N ASN A 261 18.14 -0.04 4.59
CA ASN A 261 18.38 -1.38 4.02
C ASN A 261 19.46 -2.19 4.77
N GLU A 262 20.38 -1.56 5.50
CA GLU A 262 21.57 -2.20 6.07
C GLU A 262 21.30 -3.06 7.32
N GLY A 263 20.01 -3.29 7.61
CA GLY A 263 19.54 -4.37 8.47
C GLY A 263 19.99 -4.25 9.92
N ALA A 264 20.37 -5.37 10.53
CA ALA A 264 20.57 -5.49 11.97
C ALA A 264 21.78 -4.71 12.54
N ASN A 265 22.57 -4.04 11.70
CA ASN A 265 23.81 -3.35 12.07
C ASN A 265 23.73 -1.82 12.00
N THR A 266 22.58 -1.27 11.61
CA THR A 266 22.38 0.18 11.46
C THR A 266 22.31 0.90 12.80
N GLY A 267 21.88 0.20 13.84
CA GLY A 267 21.60 0.78 15.15
C GLY A 267 20.37 1.69 15.16
N SER A 268 19.60 1.71 14.06
CA SER A 268 18.30 2.34 13.95
C SER A 268 17.61 1.93 12.65
N GLY A 269 16.33 1.60 12.69
CA GLY A 269 15.56 1.24 11.50
C GLY A 269 14.13 0.85 11.84
N ASP A 270 13.28 0.80 10.83
CA ASP A 270 11.95 0.21 10.94
C ASP A 270 11.51 -0.38 9.60
N ALA A 271 10.37 -1.05 9.57
CA ALA A 271 9.81 -1.63 8.36
C ALA A 271 8.31 -1.36 8.23
N SER A 272 7.82 -1.30 7.00
CA SER A 272 6.41 -1.10 6.71
C SER A 272 5.92 -1.98 5.57
N LEU A 273 4.64 -2.32 5.61
CA LEU A 273 3.95 -2.89 4.45
C LEU A 273 3.57 -1.75 3.51
N LEU A 274 4.00 -1.79 2.25
CA LEU A 274 3.56 -0.82 1.26
C LEU A 274 2.23 -1.24 0.64
N PHE A 275 1.27 -0.31 0.64
CA PHE A 275 0.01 -0.52 -0.06
C PHE A 275 0.17 -0.28 -1.55
N PRO A 276 -0.37 -1.17 -2.41
CA PRO A 276 -0.33 -0.98 -3.85
C PRO A 276 -1.13 0.27 -4.23
N ALA A 277 -0.68 1.00 -5.26
CA ALA A 277 -1.26 2.28 -5.65
C ALA A 277 -2.78 2.21 -5.83
N ARG A 278 -3.30 1.10 -6.37
CA ARG A 278 -4.74 0.85 -6.57
C ARG A 278 -5.61 0.92 -5.31
N SER A 279 -5.01 0.79 -4.14
CA SER A 279 -5.68 0.75 -2.83
C SER A 279 -5.58 2.06 -2.05
N TRP A 280 -4.91 3.05 -2.61
CA TRP A 280 -4.75 4.36 -1.98
C TRP A 280 -6.09 5.09 -1.95
N GLY A 281 -6.35 5.76 -0.83
CA GLY A 281 -7.53 6.59 -0.63
C GLY A 281 -7.23 8.06 -0.84
N THR A 282 -8.23 8.90 -0.57
CA THR A 282 -8.13 10.37 -0.63
C THR A 282 -8.19 11.04 0.74
N GLU A 283 -8.41 10.27 1.81
CA GLU A 283 -8.52 10.79 3.17
C GLU A 283 -7.73 9.93 4.17
N TYR A 284 -6.84 10.58 4.91
CA TYR A 284 -5.94 9.96 5.89
C TYR A 284 -5.97 10.72 7.21
N ILE A 285 -5.74 10.00 8.30
CA ILE A 285 -5.42 10.59 9.60
C ILE A 285 -4.00 10.14 9.95
N VAL A 286 -3.12 11.10 10.17
CA VAL A 286 -1.70 10.85 10.41
C VAL A 286 -1.50 10.06 11.70
N VAL A 287 -0.60 9.08 11.64
CA VAL A 287 0.00 8.43 12.81
C VAL A 287 1.47 8.81 12.83
N SER A 288 1.90 9.54 13.86
CA SER A 288 3.27 10.03 14.00
C SER A 288 3.66 9.92 15.48
N ARG A 289 4.63 10.73 15.90
CA ARG A 289 5.08 10.86 17.28
C ARG A 289 5.37 12.31 17.60
N ASN A 290 5.45 12.58 18.91
CA ASN A 290 5.90 13.86 19.39
C ASN A 290 7.34 14.15 18.98
N HIS A 291 7.62 15.42 18.74
CA HIS A 291 8.97 15.93 18.64
C HIS A 291 9.78 15.51 19.87
N TRP A 292 11.00 15.02 19.64
CA TRP A 292 11.85 14.47 20.69
C TRP A 292 13.18 15.22 20.74
N VAL A 293 13.61 15.58 21.95
CA VAL A 293 14.84 16.33 22.18
C VAL A 293 15.77 15.50 23.05
N PHE A 294 17.01 15.34 22.60
CA PHE A 294 18.07 14.69 23.34
C PHE A 294 19.14 15.70 23.77
N GLY A 295 19.24 15.96 25.07
CA GLY A 295 20.12 17.01 25.58
C GLY A 295 19.70 18.41 25.12
N GLU A 296 20.66 19.32 24.95
CA GLU A 296 20.37 20.72 24.59
C GLU A 296 20.42 21.00 23.08
N ASN A 297 20.99 20.08 22.27
CA ASN A 297 21.40 20.37 20.88
C ASN A 297 20.93 19.35 19.84
N PHE A 298 20.15 18.33 20.22
CA PHE A 298 19.68 17.31 19.29
C PHE A 298 18.16 17.30 19.28
N GLU A 299 17.59 17.59 18.12
CA GLU A 299 16.16 17.69 17.89
C GLU A 299 15.77 16.66 16.83
N PHE A 300 14.75 15.86 17.12
CA PHE A 300 14.29 14.76 16.29
C PHE A 300 12.79 14.93 16.06
N PRO A 301 12.38 15.30 14.85
CA PRO A 301 10.96 15.48 14.55
C PRO A 301 10.26 14.14 14.38
N GLY A 302 9.02 14.07 14.86
CA GLY A 302 7.98 13.26 14.23
C GLY A 302 7.68 13.80 12.83
N PHE A 303 7.33 12.91 11.90
CA PHE A 303 7.05 13.27 10.52
C PHE A 303 5.81 12.56 9.95
N TYR A 304 5.32 13.08 8.83
CA TYR A 304 4.56 12.31 7.83
C TYR A 304 4.97 12.71 6.42
N ALA A 305 4.97 11.75 5.50
CA ALA A 305 5.24 11.95 4.08
C ALA A 305 3.99 11.65 3.24
N VAL A 306 3.70 12.48 2.25
CA VAL A 306 2.58 12.35 1.31
C VAL A 306 3.12 12.21 -0.10
N VAL A 307 2.73 11.15 -0.80
CA VAL A 307 3.22 10.84 -2.16
C VAL A 307 2.09 10.98 -3.17
N GLY A 308 2.35 11.73 -4.24
CA GLY A 308 1.46 11.84 -5.40
C GLY A 308 1.76 10.79 -6.46
N ARG A 309 0.74 10.07 -6.94
CA ARG A 309 0.87 9.16 -8.11
C ARG A 309 0.30 9.74 -9.41
N GLU A 310 -0.48 10.80 -9.31
CA GLU A 310 -1.15 11.46 -10.42
C GLU A 310 -0.74 12.92 -10.51
N GLN A 311 -0.76 13.47 -11.73
CA GLN A 311 -0.46 14.88 -11.96
C GLN A 311 -1.49 15.79 -11.29
N ASP A 312 -1.09 16.98 -10.87
CA ASP A 312 -1.98 18.02 -10.34
C ASP A 312 -2.89 17.54 -9.19
N THR A 313 -2.38 16.67 -8.30
CA THR A 313 -3.09 16.19 -7.12
C THR A 313 -3.09 17.27 -6.05
N LYS A 314 -4.25 17.76 -5.63
CA LYS A 314 -4.38 18.80 -4.60
C LYS A 314 -4.58 18.16 -3.24
N VAL A 315 -3.72 18.52 -2.29
CA VAL A 315 -3.71 18.00 -0.93
C VAL A 315 -3.92 19.14 0.07
N GLN A 316 -4.91 18.98 0.96
CA GLN A 316 -5.21 19.91 2.05
C GLN A 316 -4.89 19.27 3.41
N LEU A 317 -4.27 20.04 4.28
CA LEU A 317 -3.80 19.61 5.59
C LEU A 317 -4.58 20.30 6.71
N PHE A 318 -5.14 19.52 7.61
CA PHE A 318 -5.91 19.96 8.78
C PHE A 318 -5.25 19.43 10.06
N PRO A 319 -4.38 20.21 10.72
CA PRO A 319 -3.64 19.76 11.89
C PRO A 319 -4.59 19.41 13.05
N SER A 320 -4.23 18.38 13.81
CA SER A 320 -4.92 18.04 15.07
C SER A 320 -4.58 19.04 16.17
N ASN A 321 -5.18 18.85 17.35
CA ASN A 321 -4.88 19.65 18.54
C ASN A 321 -3.39 19.60 18.94
N THR A 322 -2.66 18.53 18.62
CA THR A 322 -1.21 18.39 18.87
C THR A 322 -0.36 18.61 17.62
N GLY A 323 -0.96 18.55 16.42
CA GLY A 323 -0.24 18.61 15.14
C GLY A 323 0.04 20.03 14.63
N GLY A 324 -0.43 21.06 15.33
CA GLY A 324 -0.34 22.46 14.88
C GLY A 324 1.01 23.16 15.11
N VAL A 325 2.10 22.41 15.29
CA VAL A 325 3.45 22.97 15.49
C VAL A 325 4.41 22.27 14.54
N VAL A 326 4.64 22.90 13.39
CA VAL A 326 5.33 22.33 12.23
C VAL A 326 6.47 23.24 11.77
N GLY A 327 7.53 22.65 11.22
CA GLY A 327 8.58 23.40 10.53
C GLY A 327 8.03 23.95 9.21
N GLU A 328 7.81 25.25 9.12
CA GLU A 328 7.23 25.90 7.92
C GLU A 328 8.06 25.63 6.66
N GLY A 329 7.42 25.13 5.61
CA GLY A 329 8.05 24.81 4.33
C GLY A 329 7.20 23.86 3.47
N GLY A 330 7.59 23.62 2.21
CA GLY A 330 6.87 22.73 1.30
C GLY A 330 5.41 23.14 1.00
N GLY A 331 5.03 24.39 1.26
CA GLY A 331 3.63 24.86 1.17
C GLY A 331 2.81 24.68 2.46
N VAL A 332 3.46 24.26 3.56
CA VAL A 332 2.84 24.08 4.88
C VAL A 332 3.28 25.21 5.82
N SER A 333 2.29 25.83 6.46
CA SER A 333 2.48 26.91 7.44
C SER A 333 2.96 26.35 8.78
N ALA A 334 3.57 27.21 9.62
CA ALA A 334 4.05 26.80 10.95
C ALA A 334 2.95 26.26 11.89
N ASP A 335 1.69 26.59 11.62
CA ASP A 335 0.53 26.08 12.34
C ASP A 335 0.04 24.71 11.83
N GLY A 336 0.74 24.11 10.86
CA GLY A 336 0.43 22.82 10.26
C GLY A 336 -0.63 22.84 9.15
N THR A 337 -1.20 24.00 8.82
CA THR A 337 -2.15 24.14 7.70
C THR A 337 -1.42 24.31 6.37
N GLY A 338 -2.00 23.79 5.28
CA GLY A 338 -1.44 23.93 3.95
C GLY A 338 -2.36 23.41 2.84
N GLU A 339 -2.19 23.95 1.65
CA GLU A 339 -2.74 23.40 0.39
C GLU A 339 -1.56 23.26 -0.58
N VAL A 340 -1.28 22.02 -0.98
CA VAL A 340 -0.12 21.65 -1.79
C VAL A 340 -0.58 20.91 -3.03
N THR A 341 0.03 21.20 -4.18
CA THR A 341 -0.18 20.44 -5.41
C THR A 341 0.98 19.49 -5.61
N LEU A 342 0.70 18.19 -5.70
CA LEU A 342 1.67 17.14 -5.99
C LEU A 342 1.52 16.67 -7.44
N HIS A 343 2.64 16.49 -8.11
CA HIS A 343 2.73 15.75 -9.37
C HIS A 343 3.07 14.28 -9.09
N ARG A 344 3.05 13.47 -10.14
CA ARG A 344 3.44 12.06 -10.04
C ARG A 344 4.91 11.95 -9.61
N GLY A 345 5.14 11.29 -8.47
CA GLY A 345 6.46 11.07 -7.89
C GLY A 345 6.93 12.17 -6.94
N ASP A 346 6.14 13.23 -6.76
CA ASP A 346 6.43 14.25 -5.75
C ASP A 346 6.15 13.70 -4.34
N VAL A 347 6.98 14.13 -3.38
CA VAL A 347 6.83 13.78 -1.96
C VAL A 347 6.81 15.06 -1.13
N LEU A 348 5.72 15.27 -0.40
CA LEU A 348 5.65 16.28 0.67
C LEU A 348 5.98 15.61 1.99
N GLU A 349 7.06 16.01 2.65
CA GLU A 349 7.41 15.56 3.99
C GLU A 349 7.27 16.70 5.01
N VAL A 350 6.45 16.45 6.03
CA VAL A 350 6.09 17.45 7.05
C VAL A 350 6.70 17.06 8.38
N PHE A 351 7.42 17.99 8.99
CA PHE A 351 8.14 17.77 10.25
C PHE A 351 7.51 18.53 11.41
N SER A 352 7.33 17.86 12.54
CA SER A 352 7.00 18.51 13.80
C SER A 352 8.13 19.45 14.21
N TRP A 353 7.76 20.60 14.75
CA TRP A 353 8.72 21.55 15.29
C TRP A 353 8.75 21.53 16.81
N ARG A 354 9.83 22.07 17.40
CA ARG A 354 9.90 22.21 18.84
C ARG A 354 8.90 23.26 19.34
N ALA A 355 7.84 22.80 20.00
CA ALA A 355 6.99 23.67 20.81
C ALA A 355 7.74 24.15 22.05
N PRO A 356 7.36 25.30 22.66
CA PRO A 356 7.86 25.67 23.97
C PRO A 356 7.62 24.52 24.96
N ASP A 357 8.69 24.05 25.60
CA ASP A 357 8.65 22.97 26.57
C ASP A 357 8.28 23.55 27.95
N PRO A 358 7.05 23.30 28.45
CA PRO A 358 6.67 23.80 29.76
C PRO A 358 7.15 22.89 30.90
N ASP A 359 7.50 21.63 30.63
CA ASP A 359 7.83 20.62 31.65
C ASP A 359 8.70 19.49 31.06
N PRO A 360 9.98 19.36 31.47
CA PRO A 360 10.87 18.30 30.98
C PRO A 360 10.47 16.90 31.45
N MET A 361 9.44 16.75 32.29
CA MET A 361 8.87 15.48 32.71
C MET A 361 7.71 15.00 31.83
N LEU A 362 7.37 15.72 30.76
CA LEU A 362 6.31 15.37 29.82
C LEU A 362 6.86 15.30 28.39
N PRO A 363 6.22 14.55 27.48
CA PRO A 363 6.54 14.64 26.07
C PRO A 363 6.26 16.06 25.57
N ILE A 364 7.09 16.54 24.64
CA ILE A 364 6.86 17.81 23.96
C ILE A 364 5.51 17.70 23.22
N PRO A 365 4.62 18.70 23.31
CA PRO A 365 3.25 18.56 22.83
C PRO A 365 3.10 18.57 21.30
N SER A 366 4.17 18.81 20.54
CA SER A 366 4.13 18.81 19.07
C SER A 366 4.18 17.39 18.52
N ASP A 367 3.02 16.77 18.38
CA ASP A 367 2.81 15.43 17.81
C ASP A 367 1.86 15.53 16.63
N LEU A 368 2.34 15.19 15.43
CA LEU A 368 1.56 15.31 14.19
C LEU A 368 0.40 14.30 14.09
N THR A 369 0.33 13.33 15.01
CA THR A 369 -0.75 12.36 15.09
C THR A 369 -2.11 13.06 15.09
N GLY A 370 -3.05 12.52 14.31
CA GLY A 370 -4.39 13.07 14.20
C GLY A 370 -4.57 14.10 13.09
N THR A 371 -3.50 14.59 12.48
CA THR A 371 -3.60 15.52 11.34
C THR A 371 -4.41 14.85 10.24
N ARG A 372 -5.48 15.50 9.80
CA ARG A 372 -6.34 15.01 8.73
C ARG A 372 -5.83 15.54 7.40
N ILE A 373 -5.64 14.63 6.45
CA ILE A 373 -5.20 14.93 5.08
C ILE A 373 -6.35 14.61 4.14
N VAL A 374 -6.69 15.55 3.26
CA VAL A 374 -7.73 15.37 2.23
C VAL A 374 -7.15 15.72 0.88
N ALA A 375 -7.29 14.80 -0.08
CA ALA A 375 -6.85 14.99 -1.46
C ALA A 375 -8.01 14.86 -2.44
N ASP A 376 -7.86 15.44 -3.64
CA ASP A 376 -8.82 15.23 -4.74
C ASP A 376 -8.53 13.98 -5.58
N LYS A 377 -7.33 13.39 -5.42
CA LYS A 377 -6.90 12.15 -6.07
C LYS A 377 -6.17 11.24 -5.08
N PRO A 378 -6.09 9.92 -5.34
CA PRO A 378 -5.46 8.99 -4.41
C PRO A 378 -3.99 9.31 -4.12
N ILE A 379 -3.61 9.23 -2.84
CA ILE A 379 -2.26 9.52 -2.32
C ILE A 379 -1.80 8.42 -1.37
N GLN A 380 -0.49 8.29 -1.18
CA GLN A 380 0.06 7.52 -0.07
C GLN A 380 0.37 8.45 1.10
N VAL A 381 0.22 7.95 2.32
CA VAL A 381 0.76 8.62 3.51
C VAL A 381 1.60 7.64 4.31
N ILE A 382 2.81 8.03 4.66
CA ILE A 382 3.72 7.31 5.56
C ILE A 382 3.93 8.17 6.79
N GLY A 383 3.82 7.60 7.98
CA GLY A 383 3.95 8.34 9.23
C GLY A 383 5.00 7.73 10.13
N GLY A 384 5.66 8.57 10.93
CA GLY A 384 6.80 8.09 11.70
C GLY A 384 7.48 9.12 12.57
N SER A 385 8.70 8.77 12.98
CA SER A 385 9.59 9.63 13.76
C SER A 385 11.03 9.37 13.37
N LYS A 386 11.81 10.45 13.24
CA LYS A 386 13.23 10.34 12.90
C LYS A 386 14.03 9.57 13.95
N CYS A 387 13.79 9.89 15.23
CA CYS A 387 14.15 9.04 16.36
C CYS A 387 13.25 9.43 17.53
N THR A 388 12.72 8.48 18.29
CA THR A 388 12.04 8.79 19.54
C THR A 388 12.12 7.65 20.54
N ASN A 389 12.15 8.01 21.82
CA ASN A 389 12.01 7.05 22.91
C ASN A 389 10.56 6.56 23.00
N VAL A 390 10.38 5.30 23.39
CA VAL A 390 9.06 4.72 23.61
C VAL A 390 9.04 3.91 24.92
N PRO A 391 8.32 4.33 25.97
CA PRO A 391 7.75 5.66 26.20
C PRO A 391 8.78 6.79 26.09
N PHE A 392 8.34 8.05 25.95
CA PHE A 392 9.20 9.21 25.65
C PHE A 392 10.41 9.40 26.60
N ASP A 393 10.34 8.90 27.83
CA ASP A 393 11.36 9.01 28.87
C ASP A 393 12.22 7.75 29.02
N VAL A 394 12.03 6.74 28.16
CA VAL A 394 12.74 5.46 28.24
C VAL A 394 13.60 5.23 27.01
N SER A 395 14.92 5.26 27.23
CA SER A 395 15.92 4.96 26.21
C SER A 395 15.90 3.48 25.79
N ALA A 396 16.45 3.10 24.63
CA ALA A 396 16.96 4.00 23.58
C ALA A 396 15.85 4.44 22.62
N CYS A 397 16.16 5.45 21.81
CA CYS A 397 15.28 5.88 20.73
C CYS A 397 15.55 5.04 19.50
N ASP A 398 14.53 4.87 18.67
CA ASP A 398 14.71 4.40 17.30
C ASP A 398 13.89 5.27 16.35
N ARG A 399 14.21 5.14 15.07
CA ARG A 399 13.36 5.50 13.97
C ARG A 399 12.07 4.70 14.04
N LEU A 400 10.97 5.33 13.66
CA LEU A 400 9.67 4.68 13.54
C LEU A 400 9.08 5.01 12.18
N GLU A 401 8.44 4.04 11.55
CA GLU A 401 7.76 4.24 10.27
C GLU A 401 6.70 3.17 10.02
N ASP A 402 5.51 3.58 9.55
CA ASP A 402 4.60 2.67 8.86
C ASP A 402 3.77 3.40 7.79
N ALA A 403 3.32 2.67 6.77
CA ALA A 403 2.38 3.19 5.78
C ALA A 403 0.99 3.31 6.43
N ILE A 404 0.41 4.49 6.39
CA ILE A 404 -0.86 4.77 7.05
C ILE A 404 -2.01 4.21 6.22
N ILE A 405 -2.92 3.50 6.90
CA ILE A 405 -4.14 2.98 6.30
C ILE A 405 -5.11 4.16 6.05
N PRO A 406 -5.68 4.34 4.84
CA PRO A 406 -6.69 5.37 4.59
C PRO A 406 -7.92 5.20 5.49
N VAL A 407 -8.61 6.30 5.81
CA VAL A 407 -9.73 6.31 6.78
C VAL A 407 -10.87 5.38 6.37
N GLU A 408 -11.08 5.18 5.07
CA GLU A 408 -12.09 4.25 4.56
C GLU A 408 -11.83 2.79 4.95
N LEU A 409 -10.56 2.43 5.14
CA LEU A 409 -10.10 1.08 5.52
C LEU A 409 -9.91 0.91 7.04
N ALA A 410 -9.98 1.99 7.81
CA ALA A 410 -10.06 1.91 9.27
C ALA A 410 -11.37 1.24 9.73
N SER A 411 -11.35 0.66 10.91
CA SER A 411 -12.45 -0.12 11.49
C SER A 411 -12.71 0.30 12.94
N ASP A 412 -13.75 -0.25 13.56
CA ASP A 412 -14.04 -0.07 14.99
C ASP A 412 -13.50 -1.23 15.86
N THR A 413 -13.05 -2.32 15.23
CA THR A 413 -12.66 -3.56 15.91
C THR A 413 -11.26 -4.02 15.50
N TYR A 414 -10.37 -4.08 16.48
CA TYR A 414 -8.98 -4.51 16.32
C TYR A 414 -8.64 -5.59 17.34
N LEU A 415 -7.65 -6.42 17.01
CA LEU A 415 -6.99 -7.31 17.96
C LEU A 415 -5.49 -7.02 17.91
N VAL A 416 -4.96 -6.59 19.05
CA VAL A 416 -3.56 -6.22 19.22
C VAL A 416 -2.83 -7.29 20.02
N SER A 417 -1.61 -7.61 19.62
CA SER A 417 -0.87 -8.74 20.18
C SER A 417 0.55 -8.37 20.60
N ALA A 418 0.91 -8.70 21.84
CA ALA A 418 2.24 -8.37 22.35
C ALA A 418 3.34 -9.13 21.59
N PRO A 419 4.45 -8.50 21.18
CA PRO A 419 5.64 -9.22 20.74
C PRO A 419 6.24 -10.12 21.83
N ILE A 420 7.17 -10.99 21.44
CA ILE A 420 8.03 -11.74 22.38
C ILE A 420 9.11 -10.79 22.91
N GLN A 421 9.41 -10.86 24.20
CA GLN A 421 10.56 -10.16 24.77
C GLN A 421 11.86 -10.75 24.20
N PRO A 422 12.74 -9.93 23.59
CA PRO A 422 14.00 -10.42 23.02
C PRO A 422 14.89 -11.12 24.06
N GLN A 423 15.71 -12.08 23.60
CA GLN A 423 16.65 -12.86 24.42
C GLN A 423 15.99 -13.71 25.52
N THR A 424 14.67 -13.93 25.45
CA THR A 424 13.95 -14.81 26.38
C THR A 424 13.60 -16.17 25.77
N ASN A 425 13.96 -16.42 24.50
CA ASN A 425 13.58 -17.62 23.75
C ASN A 425 12.07 -17.89 23.77
N GLY A 426 11.25 -16.84 23.66
CA GLY A 426 9.79 -16.96 23.66
C GLY A 426 9.14 -17.15 25.05
N ALA A 427 9.90 -17.01 26.14
CA ALA A 427 9.38 -17.26 27.49
C ALA A 427 8.56 -16.10 28.05
N GLU A 428 8.82 -14.87 27.60
CA GLU A 428 8.18 -13.66 28.13
C GLU A 428 7.62 -12.79 26.99
N LEU A 429 6.54 -12.06 27.28
CA LEU A 429 5.96 -11.10 26.35
C LEU A 429 6.59 -9.73 26.57
N ALA A 430 6.84 -9.03 25.47
CA ALA A 430 7.31 -7.66 25.50
C ALA A 430 6.21 -6.70 25.96
N ARG A 431 6.61 -5.68 26.71
CA ARG A 431 5.77 -4.49 26.90
C ARG A 431 5.69 -3.73 25.58
N ARG A 432 4.56 -3.08 25.33
CA ARG A 432 4.35 -2.25 24.15
C ARG A 432 3.43 -1.09 24.50
N MET A 433 3.57 0.00 23.77
CA MET A 433 2.61 1.09 23.82
C MET A 433 1.55 0.86 22.74
N VAL A 434 0.27 1.00 23.10
CA VAL A 434 -0.84 0.96 22.15
C VAL A 434 -1.44 2.35 22.07
N ARG A 435 -1.46 2.90 20.86
CA ARG A 435 -2.02 4.21 20.54
C ARG A 435 -3.29 4.03 19.71
N ILE A 436 -4.38 4.67 20.13
CA ILE A 436 -5.67 4.65 19.45
C ILE A 436 -6.03 6.08 19.07
N ILE A 437 -6.30 6.32 17.78
CA ILE A 437 -6.62 7.63 17.22
C ILE A 437 -8.08 7.65 16.80
N ALA A 438 -8.83 8.65 17.26
CA ALA A 438 -10.25 8.79 16.91
C ALA A 438 -10.46 9.39 15.53
N THR A 439 -11.37 8.83 14.73
CA THR A 439 -11.81 9.46 13.47
C THR A 439 -13.00 10.41 13.67
N LYS A 440 -13.66 10.35 14.85
CA LYS A 440 -14.79 11.20 15.21
C LYS A 440 -14.74 11.63 16.67
N ASP A 441 -15.43 12.74 16.96
CA ASP A 441 -15.67 13.19 18.33
C ASP A 441 -16.41 12.11 19.14
N ASP A 442 -16.24 12.16 20.47
CA ASP A 442 -16.94 11.31 21.44
C ASP A 442 -16.78 9.79 21.19
N THR A 443 -15.64 9.35 20.66
CA THR A 443 -15.36 7.92 20.41
C THR A 443 -15.21 7.16 21.73
N GLY A 444 -16.11 6.21 22.01
CA GLY A 444 -16.03 5.31 23.16
C GLY A 444 -15.12 4.11 22.89
N LEU A 445 -14.39 3.64 23.91
CA LEU A 445 -13.44 2.54 23.81
C LEU A 445 -13.71 1.45 24.86
N SER A 446 -13.57 0.20 24.47
CA SER A 446 -13.65 -0.96 25.35
C SER A 446 -12.66 -2.06 24.96
N TYR A 447 -12.25 -2.87 25.94
CA TYR A 447 -11.18 -3.85 25.78
C TYR A 447 -11.56 -5.23 26.32
N ASN A 448 -11.17 -6.29 25.61
CA ASN A 448 -11.34 -7.67 26.07
C ASN A 448 -10.07 -8.51 25.89
N PRO A 449 -9.41 -8.98 26.97
CA PRO A 449 -9.75 -8.71 28.37
C PRO A 449 -9.57 -7.22 28.72
N ALA A 450 -10.14 -6.79 29.85
CA ALA A 450 -9.97 -5.41 30.32
C ALA A 450 -8.50 -5.10 30.59
N VAL A 451 -8.00 -3.99 30.06
CA VAL A 451 -6.63 -3.51 30.28
C VAL A 451 -6.63 -2.47 31.39
N MET A 452 -5.84 -2.70 32.43
CA MET A 452 -5.80 -1.80 33.60
C MET A 452 -5.21 -0.44 33.21
N GLY A 453 -5.95 0.64 33.46
CA GLY A 453 -5.51 2.00 33.17
C GLY A 453 -5.71 2.44 31.71
N ALA A 454 -6.23 1.56 30.83
CA ALA A 454 -6.56 1.94 29.47
C ALA A 454 -7.76 2.92 29.43
N PRO A 455 -7.68 4.03 28.68
CA PRO A 455 -8.76 5.01 28.57
C PRO A 455 -10.03 4.44 27.93
N THR A 456 -11.20 4.93 28.33
CA THR A 456 -12.49 4.42 27.82
C THR A 456 -13.14 5.32 26.77
N SER A 457 -12.49 6.42 26.38
CA SER A 457 -13.02 7.37 25.41
C SER A 457 -11.96 8.34 24.90
N ILE A 458 -12.18 8.88 23.70
CA ILE A 458 -11.44 9.98 23.09
C ILE A 458 -12.45 11.07 22.73
N GLN A 459 -12.18 12.32 23.11
CA GLN A 459 -13.18 13.39 23.05
C GLN A 459 -13.33 14.00 21.64
N TYR A 460 -12.23 14.21 20.93
CA TYR A 460 -12.23 14.92 19.64
C TYR A 460 -11.67 14.04 18.53
N ALA A 461 -12.16 14.20 17.31
CA ALA A 461 -11.56 13.62 16.12
C ALA A 461 -10.10 14.08 15.97
N GLY A 462 -9.20 13.15 15.60
CA GLY A 462 -7.76 13.38 15.53
C GLY A 462 -7.05 13.28 16.88
N ASP A 463 -7.74 13.39 18.02
CA ASP A 463 -7.09 13.11 19.30
C ASP A 463 -6.77 11.61 19.43
N TYR A 464 -5.80 11.31 20.30
CA TYR A 464 -5.38 9.95 20.57
C TYR A 464 -5.25 9.68 22.07
N VAL A 465 -5.29 8.40 22.41
CA VAL A 465 -4.86 7.89 23.70
C VAL A 465 -3.72 6.90 23.51
N GLU A 466 -2.78 6.86 24.45
CA GLU A 466 -1.68 5.91 24.44
C GLU A 466 -1.49 5.32 25.84
N PHE A 467 -1.29 4.00 25.92
CA PHE A 467 -1.08 3.29 27.18
C PHE A 467 -0.20 2.05 26.99
N ASP A 468 0.46 1.65 28.08
CA ASP A 468 1.29 0.44 28.12
C ASP A 468 0.43 -0.83 28.26
N ALA A 469 0.80 -1.88 27.53
CA ALA A 469 0.22 -3.20 27.66
C ALA A 469 1.25 -4.33 27.40
N THR A 470 1.10 -5.44 28.12
CA THR A 470 1.91 -6.66 27.91
C THR A 470 1.08 -7.85 27.43
N SER A 471 -0.25 -7.81 27.62
CA SER A 471 -1.18 -8.86 27.17
C SER A 471 -1.74 -8.59 25.77
N SER A 472 -2.25 -9.62 25.12
CA SER A 472 -3.09 -9.47 23.92
C SER A 472 -4.53 -9.15 24.31
N PHE A 473 -5.21 -8.33 23.52
CA PHE A 473 -6.61 -7.95 23.76
C PHE A 473 -7.29 -7.46 22.48
N THR A 474 -8.62 -7.51 22.45
CA THR A 474 -9.41 -6.84 21.43
C THR A 474 -9.75 -5.43 21.88
N ILE A 475 -9.81 -4.51 20.91
CA ILE A 475 -10.28 -3.13 21.04
C ILE A 475 -11.61 -3.07 20.30
N ASN A 476 -12.65 -2.57 20.95
CA ASN A 476 -13.92 -2.25 20.31
C ASN A 476 -14.22 -0.77 20.58
N ALA A 477 -14.36 0.00 19.51
CA ALA A 477 -14.69 1.41 19.53
C ALA A 477 -16.15 1.64 19.12
N SER A 478 -16.72 2.81 19.46
CA SER A 478 -18.06 3.20 18.98
C SER A 478 -18.07 3.69 17.53
N ASP A 479 -16.90 4.09 17.03
CA ASP A 479 -16.65 4.65 15.72
C ASP A 479 -15.30 4.13 15.21
N LYS A 480 -15.02 4.34 13.91
CA LYS A 480 -13.74 3.94 13.32
C LYS A 480 -12.58 4.61 14.06
N VAL A 481 -11.52 3.86 14.28
CA VAL A 481 -10.27 4.33 14.89
C VAL A 481 -9.09 3.80 14.08
N LEU A 482 -7.95 4.47 14.19
CA LEU A 482 -6.66 3.88 13.81
C LEU A 482 -5.97 3.36 15.07
N VAL A 483 -5.24 2.25 14.95
CA VAL A 483 -4.51 1.66 16.07
C VAL A 483 -3.07 1.42 15.65
N ALA A 484 -2.13 1.99 16.40
CA ALA A 484 -0.71 1.76 16.26
C ALA A 484 -0.17 1.07 17.51
N GLU A 485 0.74 0.13 17.32
CA GLU A 485 1.47 -0.55 18.37
C GLU A 485 2.94 -0.19 18.26
N TYR A 486 3.61 -0.07 19.42
CA TYR A 486 5.01 0.29 19.46
C TYR A 486 5.79 -0.56 20.44
N MET A 487 6.90 -1.12 19.97
CA MET A 487 7.90 -1.69 20.84
C MET A 487 8.53 -0.61 21.73
N THR A 488 8.95 -0.99 22.93
CA THR A 488 9.52 -0.06 23.90
C THR A 488 11.04 0.00 23.83
N GLY A 489 11.63 1.11 24.27
CA GLY A 489 13.06 1.30 24.35
C GLY A 489 13.78 0.27 25.21
N ALA A 490 15.02 -0.05 24.83
CA ALA A 490 15.82 -1.11 25.43
C ALA A 490 15.91 -1.07 26.98
N ALA A 491 15.87 0.11 27.61
CA ALA A 491 15.93 0.24 29.06
C ALA A 491 14.63 -0.17 29.78
N PHE A 492 13.52 -0.35 29.08
CA PHE A 492 12.23 -0.73 29.66
C PHE A 492 12.12 -2.24 29.95
N GLY A 493 12.79 -3.06 29.14
CA GLY A 493 12.68 -4.53 29.20
C GLY A 493 13.87 -5.31 28.62
N GLY A 494 14.80 -4.65 27.91
CA GLY A 494 16.04 -5.23 27.38
C GLY A 494 15.89 -6.00 26.07
N GLY A 495 16.63 -5.60 25.03
CA GLY A 495 17.01 -6.47 23.90
C GLY A 495 16.71 -5.96 22.47
N GLY A 496 15.88 -4.92 22.34
CA GLY A 496 15.60 -4.21 21.08
C GLY A 496 15.30 -2.73 21.32
N ASP A 497 15.24 -1.94 20.25
CA ASP A 497 14.89 -0.53 20.27
C ASP A 497 13.46 -0.34 19.73
N PRO A 498 12.84 0.85 19.90
CA PRO A 498 11.46 1.05 19.46
C PRO A 498 11.24 0.69 17.98
N SER A 499 10.03 0.23 17.66
CA SER A 499 9.58 -0.02 16.30
C SER A 499 8.06 0.11 16.28
N MET A 500 7.49 0.54 15.16
CA MET A 500 6.08 0.87 14.99
C MET A 500 5.41 -0.11 14.03
N SER A 501 4.19 -0.53 14.35
CA SER A 501 3.33 -1.21 13.38
C SER A 501 1.87 -0.79 13.56
N LEU A 502 1.16 -0.60 12.45
CA LEU A 502 -0.29 -0.44 12.47
C LEU A 502 -1.00 -1.79 12.66
N ALA A 503 -1.96 -1.81 13.57
CA ALA A 503 -2.82 -2.97 13.73
C ALA A 503 -3.78 -3.07 12.53
N ILE A 504 -3.88 -4.26 11.96
CA ILE A 504 -4.83 -4.55 10.87
C ILE A 504 -6.20 -4.87 11.48
N PRO A 505 -7.30 -4.27 10.97
CA PRO A 505 -8.64 -4.64 11.39
C PRO A 505 -8.91 -6.13 11.23
N THR A 506 -9.62 -6.73 12.19
CA THR A 506 -9.89 -8.18 12.16
C THR A 506 -10.69 -8.65 10.95
N GLU A 507 -11.50 -7.76 10.35
CA GLU A 507 -12.27 -8.02 9.13
C GLU A 507 -11.43 -7.99 7.84
N ARG A 508 -10.17 -7.55 7.92
CA ARG A 508 -9.24 -7.43 6.78
C ARG A 508 -8.11 -8.47 6.83
N TYR A 509 -8.33 -9.55 7.57
CA TYR A 509 -7.41 -10.69 7.65
C TYR A 509 -7.46 -11.53 6.38
N LEU A 510 -6.35 -12.22 6.08
CA LEU A 510 -6.17 -12.96 4.84
C LEU A 510 -6.06 -14.46 5.11
N SER A 511 -6.21 -15.27 4.07
CA SER A 511 -6.05 -16.74 4.17
C SER A 511 -4.64 -17.20 3.83
N GLU A 512 -3.81 -16.32 3.29
CA GLU A 512 -2.46 -16.62 2.88
C GLU A 512 -1.55 -15.39 2.97
N TYR A 513 -0.30 -15.61 3.37
CA TYR A 513 0.75 -14.61 3.47
C TYR A 513 2.07 -15.18 2.95
N LEU A 514 2.78 -14.39 2.12
CA LEU A 514 4.20 -14.59 1.82
C LEU A 514 4.97 -13.39 2.38
N ILE A 515 5.78 -13.62 3.40
CA ILE A 515 6.44 -12.59 4.20
C ILE A 515 7.96 -12.73 4.13
N TYR A 516 8.66 -11.67 4.55
CA TYR A 516 10.11 -11.64 4.63
C TYR A 516 10.61 -11.35 6.04
N ALA A 517 11.43 -12.24 6.59
CA ALA A 517 12.19 -12.00 7.80
C ALA A 517 13.69 -11.87 7.43
N PRO A 518 14.32 -10.69 7.61
CA PRO A 518 15.73 -10.53 7.30
C PRO A 518 16.60 -11.48 8.13
N THR A 519 17.47 -12.24 7.47
CA THR A 519 18.24 -13.33 8.10
C THR A 519 19.45 -12.84 8.90
N ASP A 520 19.75 -11.55 8.86
CA ASP A 520 20.85 -10.90 9.58
C ASP A 520 20.44 -10.41 10.99
N TYR A 521 19.14 -10.40 11.31
CA TYR A 521 18.64 -10.15 12.67
C TYR A 521 18.87 -11.37 13.56
N SER A 522 19.12 -11.14 14.85
CA SER A 522 19.47 -12.23 15.78
C SER A 522 18.29 -13.13 16.13
N GLU A 523 17.09 -12.58 16.12
CA GLU A 523 15.84 -13.29 16.36
C GLU A 523 14.76 -12.67 15.46
N ASN A 524 14.00 -13.52 14.77
CA ASN A 524 12.82 -13.14 14.00
C ASN A 524 11.62 -13.93 14.51
N TRP A 525 10.45 -13.28 14.52
CA TRP A 525 9.23 -13.83 15.06
C TRP A 525 8.03 -13.39 14.24
N VAL A 526 6.98 -14.19 14.33
CA VAL A 526 5.66 -13.87 13.80
C VAL A 526 4.61 -14.04 14.89
N ASN A 527 3.77 -13.01 15.06
CA ASN A 527 2.51 -13.14 15.79
C ASN A 527 1.40 -13.48 14.79
N VAL A 528 0.70 -14.58 15.05
CA VAL A 528 -0.42 -15.09 14.26
C VAL A 528 -1.68 -15.00 15.10
N VAL A 529 -2.65 -14.22 14.63
CA VAL A 529 -3.95 -13.99 15.28
C VAL A 529 -5.04 -14.71 14.49
N PHE A 530 -5.75 -15.66 15.10
CA PHE A 530 -6.67 -16.54 14.37
C PHE A 530 -7.83 -17.02 15.25
N ASP A 531 -8.94 -17.43 14.63
CA ASP A 531 -10.03 -18.10 15.35
C ASP A 531 -9.57 -19.50 15.83
N GLN A 532 -10.01 -19.92 17.01
CA GLN A 532 -9.62 -21.21 17.60
C GLN A 532 -9.88 -22.45 16.71
N ASN A 533 -10.80 -22.35 15.73
CA ASN A 533 -11.10 -23.44 14.81
C ASN A 533 -10.27 -23.41 13.53
N THR A 534 -9.45 -22.37 13.32
CA THR A 534 -8.55 -22.25 12.18
C THR A 534 -7.26 -23.03 12.45
N THR A 535 -6.80 -23.77 11.44
CA THR A 535 -5.46 -24.38 11.39
C THR A 535 -4.66 -23.72 10.28
N ILE A 536 -3.44 -23.32 10.58
CA ILE A 536 -2.53 -22.63 9.65
C ILE A 536 -1.26 -23.46 9.54
N GLU A 537 -0.73 -23.54 8.33
CA GLU A 537 0.55 -24.15 8.02
C GLU A 537 1.59 -23.07 7.76
N LEU A 538 2.73 -23.14 8.42
CA LEU A 538 3.91 -22.30 8.21
C LEU A 538 5.01 -23.16 7.58
N ASP A 539 5.52 -22.71 6.43
CA ASP A 539 6.63 -23.30 5.68
C ASP A 539 6.46 -24.80 5.37
N GLY A 540 5.22 -25.25 5.18
CA GLY A 540 4.90 -26.65 4.85
C GLY A 540 4.95 -27.64 6.02
N ASP A 541 5.63 -27.29 7.11
CA ASP A 541 5.98 -28.24 8.17
C ASP A 541 5.40 -27.86 9.55
N THR A 542 5.25 -26.56 9.84
CA THR A 542 4.83 -26.09 11.16
C THR A 542 3.33 -25.86 11.22
N ILE A 543 2.63 -26.60 12.07
CA ILE A 543 1.18 -26.44 12.28
C ILE A 543 0.91 -25.48 13.44
N ILE A 544 0.14 -24.43 13.14
CA ILE A 544 -0.38 -23.45 14.08
C ILE A 544 -1.88 -23.69 14.26
N ASN A 545 -2.30 -23.96 15.49
CA ASN A 545 -3.71 -24.16 15.85
C ASN A 545 -3.96 -23.79 17.33
N ALA A 546 -5.13 -24.16 17.85
CA ALA A 546 -5.49 -23.86 19.24
C ALA A 546 -4.53 -24.46 20.29
N ALA A 547 -3.84 -25.56 19.99
CA ALA A 547 -2.85 -26.12 20.88
C ALA A 547 -1.59 -25.25 20.91
N GLY A 548 -1.19 -24.81 22.11
CA GLY A 548 -0.02 -23.96 22.29
C GLY A 548 -0.24 -22.48 21.95
N SER A 549 -1.46 -22.04 21.64
CA SER A 549 -1.79 -20.63 21.48
C SER A 549 -2.46 -20.04 22.73
N GLU A 550 -2.22 -18.75 22.95
CA GLU A 550 -2.87 -17.95 23.98
C GLU A 550 -4.31 -17.64 23.57
N GLN A 551 -5.28 -17.81 24.48
CA GLN A 551 -6.64 -17.35 24.24
C GLN A 551 -6.76 -15.87 24.58
N VAL A 552 -7.42 -15.08 23.73
CA VAL A 552 -7.63 -13.66 23.98
C VAL A 552 -8.94 -13.46 24.76
N GLY A 553 -8.80 -13.23 26.06
CA GLY A 553 -9.93 -13.00 26.96
C GLY A 553 -10.90 -14.17 26.96
N VAL A 554 -12.20 -13.89 26.81
CA VAL A 554 -13.26 -14.90 26.71
C VAL A 554 -13.70 -15.19 25.26
N SER A 555 -12.96 -14.69 24.27
CA SER A 555 -13.31 -14.84 22.85
C SER A 555 -12.82 -16.15 22.24
N SER A 556 -13.19 -16.42 20.99
CA SER A 556 -12.63 -17.52 20.19
C SER A 556 -11.26 -17.18 19.59
N TRP A 557 -10.84 -15.92 19.65
CA TRP A 557 -9.55 -15.49 19.12
C TRP A 557 -8.39 -16.06 19.92
N ARG A 558 -7.34 -16.43 19.19
CA ARG A 558 -6.11 -16.93 19.73
C ARG A 558 -4.92 -16.22 19.11
N VAL A 559 -3.82 -16.16 19.87
CA VAL A 559 -2.53 -15.67 19.40
C VAL A 559 -1.50 -16.79 19.53
N ARG A 560 -0.82 -17.10 18.43
CA ARG A 560 0.38 -17.94 18.43
C ARG A 560 1.57 -17.08 18.04
N ARG A 561 2.68 -17.25 18.75
CA ARG A 561 3.95 -16.58 18.46
C ARG A 561 4.95 -17.64 18.08
N VAL A 562 5.53 -17.51 16.90
CA VAL A 562 6.40 -18.54 16.31
C VAL A 562 7.72 -17.90 15.93
N PRO A 563 8.88 -18.47 16.32
CA PRO A 563 10.15 -18.00 15.83
C PRO A 563 10.25 -18.35 14.34
N LEU A 564 10.71 -17.39 13.55
CA LEU A 564 11.00 -17.58 12.13
C LEU A 564 12.46 -18.02 11.98
N SER A 565 12.72 -18.94 11.06
CA SER A 565 14.06 -19.45 10.82
C SER A 565 14.90 -18.42 10.07
N ASN A 566 16.15 -18.22 10.50
CA ASN A 566 17.12 -17.45 9.72
C ASN A 566 17.84 -18.31 8.67
N ASP A 567 17.52 -19.61 8.58
CA ASP A 567 18.02 -20.47 7.52
C ASP A 567 17.34 -20.12 6.19
N GLY A 568 18.09 -20.07 5.10
CA GLY A 568 17.56 -19.80 3.77
C GLY A 568 17.65 -18.32 3.38
N ASP A 569 16.62 -17.82 2.71
CA ASP A 569 16.57 -16.47 2.11
C ASP A 569 15.64 -15.51 2.86
N GLY A 570 15.09 -15.93 4.01
CA GLY A 570 14.14 -15.14 4.82
C GLY A 570 12.69 -15.21 4.35
N THR A 571 12.39 -16.01 3.32
CA THR A 571 11.01 -16.25 2.86
C THR A 571 10.26 -17.14 3.85
N HIS A 572 9.08 -16.72 4.27
CA HIS A 572 8.15 -17.58 5.01
C HIS A 572 6.74 -17.51 4.40
N ARG A 573 6.09 -18.67 4.31
CA ARG A 573 4.72 -18.77 3.76
C ARG A 573 3.78 -19.33 4.82
N LEU A 574 2.67 -18.64 5.04
CA LEU A 574 1.62 -19.07 5.95
C LEU A 574 0.30 -19.20 5.21
N VAL A 575 -0.34 -20.35 5.30
CA VAL A 575 -1.59 -20.66 4.58
C VAL A 575 -2.61 -21.29 5.52
N VAL A 576 -3.86 -20.85 5.44
CA VAL A 576 -4.99 -21.49 6.09
C VAL A 576 -5.25 -22.86 5.47
N GLN A 577 -5.36 -23.90 6.29
CA GLN A 577 -5.83 -25.20 5.83
C GLN A 577 -7.33 -25.19 5.53
N GLU A 578 -7.78 -26.11 4.66
CA GLU A 578 -9.16 -26.19 4.17
C GLU A 578 -10.20 -26.07 5.30
N GLY A 579 -11.13 -25.13 5.14
CA GLY A 579 -12.22 -24.86 6.09
C GLY A 579 -11.89 -23.93 7.26
N GLY A 580 -10.66 -23.40 7.33
CA GLY A 580 -10.29 -22.35 8.29
C GLY A 580 -10.77 -20.95 7.88
N MET A 581 -10.86 -20.05 8.86
CA MET A 581 -11.13 -18.63 8.64
C MET A 581 -9.83 -17.84 8.39
N PRO A 582 -9.90 -16.67 7.73
CA PRO A 582 -8.76 -15.76 7.61
C PRO A 582 -8.12 -15.41 8.97
N PHE A 583 -6.83 -15.08 8.95
CA PHE A 583 -6.02 -14.77 10.13
C PHE A 583 -5.19 -13.51 9.93
N GLY A 584 -4.79 -12.87 11.02
CA GLY A 584 -3.95 -11.68 11.02
C GLY A 584 -2.51 -12.03 11.36
N LEU A 585 -1.56 -11.22 10.87
CA LEU A 585 -0.14 -11.48 11.03
C LEU A 585 0.63 -10.18 11.25
N SER A 586 1.60 -10.21 12.17
CA SER A 586 2.64 -9.18 12.27
C SER A 586 4.01 -9.82 12.42
N VAL A 587 4.98 -9.36 11.64
CA VAL A 587 6.36 -9.86 11.60
C VAL A 587 7.27 -8.88 12.32
N TYR A 588 8.15 -9.39 13.17
CA TYR A 588 9.11 -8.54 13.86
C TYR A 588 10.42 -9.25 14.15
N GLY A 589 11.47 -8.48 14.33
CA GLY A 589 12.79 -9.01 14.65
C GLY A 589 13.63 -8.07 15.50
N TYR A 590 14.65 -8.65 16.15
CA TYR A 590 15.53 -7.97 17.09
C TYR A 590 17.00 -8.09 16.66
N GLY A 591 17.64 -6.93 16.51
CA GLY A 591 19.08 -6.78 16.27
C GLY A 591 19.79 -6.20 17.49
N THR A 592 21.07 -5.84 17.34
CA THR A 592 21.78 -5.14 18.43
C THR A 592 21.42 -3.65 18.36
N ALA A 593 20.56 -3.18 19.26
CA ALA A 593 20.08 -1.79 19.30
C ALA A 593 19.35 -1.38 17.99
N VAL A 594 18.49 -2.27 17.48
CA VAL A 594 17.59 -2.02 16.36
C VAL A 594 16.48 -3.07 16.39
N SER A 595 15.29 -2.73 15.91
CA SER A 595 14.19 -3.67 15.72
C SER A 595 13.42 -3.31 14.45
N TYR A 596 12.60 -4.22 13.95
CA TYR A 596 11.63 -3.90 12.90
C TYR A 596 10.29 -4.56 13.25
N TRP A 597 9.20 -3.99 12.79
CA TRP A 597 7.87 -4.55 12.97
C TRP A 597 6.96 -4.07 11.85
N TYR A 598 6.26 -4.98 11.19
CA TYR A 598 5.29 -4.60 10.16
C TYR A 598 4.10 -5.58 10.13
N PRO A 599 2.92 -5.15 9.64
CA PRO A 599 1.81 -6.06 9.41
C PRO A 599 2.08 -6.93 8.17
N GLY A 600 1.85 -8.24 8.26
CA GLY A 600 2.16 -9.16 7.16
C GLY A 600 1.38 -8.96 5.87
N GLY A 601 0.24 -8.24 5.94
CA GLY A 601 -0.69 -8.05 4.83
C GLY A 601 -2.05 -7.59 5.34
N ILE A 602 -2.84 -7.03 4.43
CA ILE A 602 -4.20 -6.54 4.68
C ILE A 602 -5.08 -6.87 3.49
N ASP A 603 -6.33 -7.25 3.73
CA ASP A 603 -7.31 -7.36 2.66
C ASP A 603 -7.83 -5.99 2.23
N LEU A 604 -7.49 -5.57 1.01
CA LEU A 604 -7.88 -4.29 0.44
C LEU A 604 -9.06 -4.52 -0.51
N PRO A 605 -10.10 -3.67 -0.49
CA PRO A 605 -11.21 -3.80 -1.43
C PRO A 605 -10.71 -3.65 -2.87
N THR A 606 -11.42 -4.25 -3.81
CA THR A 606 -11.22 -3.96 -5.24
C THR A 606 -11.57 -2.49 -5.48
N GLY A 607 -10.57 -1.71 -5.90
CA GLY A 607 -10.75 -0.31 -6.33
C GLY A 607 -11.68 -0.18 -7.53
#